data_AF-A0A6P4JK41-F1
#
_entry.id   AF-A0A6P4JK41-F1
#
_cell.length_a   1.000
_cell.length_b   1.000
_cell.length_c   1.000
_cell.angle_alpha   90.00
_cell.angle_beta   90.00
_cell.angle_gamma   90.00
#
_symmetry.space_group_name_H-M   'P 1'
#
loop_
_entity.id
_entity.type
_entity.pdbx_description
1 polymer ?
#
loop_
_entity_poly.entity_id
_entity_poly.type
_entity_poly.pdbx_seq_one_letter_code
_entity_poly.pdbx_strand_id
1 'polypeptide(L)'
;MSCKLLLNLVDCLRHHSELEPQRSRLILSKLLKVFVKKFETIAKIQLPLIIQKCKGQVISGPSANTTGSVPLLLCNVSDLKDDQMSSDQGKGSATGTQWVYSVNVAEFRSLVKTLVGGVKTITWGFFNSKFQISDTCNVNHEKLFGPEILCSYIELVYYAMEALDIYTINVNPTQQRTSGLISRSKEEKEVLEHFSGIFLMMHSQNFQEIFSTTINFLVERIYKNQSLQVIANSFLANPTTSPLFATVLVEYLLEKMEEMGSNLERSNLYLRLFKLVFGSVSLFPVENEQMLRPHLHKIVVRSMELALISDEPYNYFLLLRALFRSIGGGSHDLLYQEFLPLLPNLLEGLNRLQSGFHKQHMRDLFVELCLTVPVRLSSLLPYLPMLMDPLVSALNGSPTLISQVSVNIIPLCF
;
A
#
# COMPACT_ATOMS: atom_id res chain seq x y z
N MET A 1 -22.40 3.97 20.58
CA MET A 1 -23.86 3.85 20.38
C MET A 1 -24.33 4.55 19.11
N SER A 2 -23.93 5.80 18.85
CA SER A 2 -24.37 6.58 17.67
C SER A 2 -23.99 5.94 16.32
N CYS A 3 -22.77 5.42 16.12
CA CYS A 3 -22.40 4.77 14.86
C CYS A 3 -23.21 3.50 14.56
N LYS A 4 -23.61 2.73 15.59
CA LYS A 4 -24.48 1.56 15.43
C LYS A 4 -25.91 1.96 15.04
N LEU A 5 -26.41 3.06 15.58
CA LEU A 5 -27.70 3.61 15.16
C LEU A 5 -27.66 4.06 13.69
N LEU A 6 -26.59 4.73 13.27
CA LEU A 6 -26.41 5.12 11.86
C LEU A 6 -26.32 3.89 10.94
N LEU A 7 -25.70 2.80 11.38
CA LEU A 7 -25.66 1.54 10.64
C LEU A 7 -27.05 0.93 10.43
N ASN A 8 -27.84 0.85 11.49
CA ASN A 8 -29.23 0.37 11.39
C ASN A 8 -30.06 1.27 10.46
N LEU A 9 -29.79 2.58 10.46
CA LEU A 9 -30.43 3.54 9.55
C LEU A 9 -30.06 3.27 8.09
N VAL A 10 -28.81 2.87 7.79
CA VAL A 10 -28.38 2.49 6.43
C VAL A 10 -29.16 1.29 5.92
N ASP A 11 -29.40 0.29 6.76
CA ASP A 11 -30.20 -0.89 6.39
C ASP A 11 -31.68 -0.52 6.12
N CYS A 12 -32.26 0.39 6.91
CA CYS A 12 -33.60 0.93 6.66
C CYS A 12 -33.65 1.75 5.36
N LEU A 13 -32.65 2.60 5.11
CA LEU A 13 -32.54 3.41 3.88
C LEU A 13 -32.44 2.53 2.63
N ARG A 14 -31.79 1.36 2.74
CA ARG A 14 -31.73 0.40 1.64
C ARG A 14 -33.11 -0.10 1.24
N HIS A 15 -33.97 -0.42 2.20
CA HIS A 15 -35.34 -0.88 1.92
C HIS A 15 -36.21 0.25 1.35
N HIS A 16 -36.01 1.49 1.82
CA HIS A 16 -36.70 2.67 1.29
C HIS A 16 -36.14 3.19 -0.05
N SER A 17 -34.99 2.69 -0.50
CA SER A 17 -34.37 3.14 -1.76
C SER A 17 -35.17 2.75 -3.01
N GLU A 18 -36.08 1.77 -2.90
CA GLU A 18 -37.03 1.40 -3.96
C GLU A 18 -38.15 2.46 -4.14
N LEU A 19 -38.41 3.30 -3.12
CA LEU A 19 -39.47 4.32 -3.15
C LEU A 19 -38.93 5.73 -3.51
N GLU A 20 -37.81 6.16 -2.91
CA GLU A 20 -37.18 7.47 -3.16
C GLU A 20 -35.67 7.32 -3.39
N PRO A 21 -35.23 6.94 -4.60
CA PRO A 21 -33.84 6.57 -4.87
C PRO A 21 -32.89 7.78 -4.81
N GLN A 22 -33.31 8.96 -5.26
CA GLN A 22 -32.49 10.18 -5.17
C GLN A 22 -32.28 10.66 -3.72
N ARG A 23 -33.34 10.60 -2.89
CA ARG A 23 -33.27 11.05 -1.50
C ARG A 23 -32.42 10.11 -0.64
N SER A 24 -32.57 8.80 -0.83
CA SER A 24 -31.73 7.80 -0.16
C SER A 24 -30.24 7.99 -0.51
N ARG A 25 -29.90 8.25 -1.78
CA ARG A 25 -28.52 8.55 -2.21
C ARG A 25 -27.95 9.81 -1.55
N LEU A 26 -28.74 10.88 -1.42
CA LEU A 26 -28.33 12.09 -0.72
C LEU A 26 -28.07 11.85 0.77
N ILE A 27 -28.92 11.05 1.44
CA ILE A 27 -28.74 10.71 2.84
C ILE A 27 -27.48 9.84 3.03
N LEU A 28 -27.27 8.83 2.16
CA LEU A 28 -26.06 8.01 2.17
C LEU A 28 -24.80 8.85 1.97
N SER A 29 -24.83 9.84 1.07
CA SER A 29 -23.72 10.78 0.88
C SER A 29 -23.43 11.60 2.14
N LYS A 30 -24.47 12.12 2.80
CA LYS A 30 -24.31 12.84 4.08
C LYS A 30 -23.76 11.93 5.17
N LEU A 31 -24.24 10.69 5.26
CA LEU A 31 -23.72 9.70 6.21
C LEU A 31 -22.24 9.41 5.95
N LEU A 32 -21.85 9.21 4.70
CA LEU A 32 -20.44 9.03 4.32
C LEU A 32 -19.59 10.21 4.81
N LYS A 33 -20.01 11.45 4.54
CA LYS A 33 -19.30 12.67 5.02
C LYS A 33 -19.16 12.69 6.55
N VAL A 34 -20.19 12.29 7.31
CA VAL A 34 -20.12 12.20 8.78
C VAL A 34 -19.10 11.16 9.24
N PHE A 35 -19.06 9.99 8.59
CA PHE A 35 -18.06 8.96 8.91
C PHE A 35 -16.64 9.44 8.58
N VAL A 36 -16.44 10.10 7.43
CA VAL A 36 -15.16 10.70 7.04
C VAL A 36 -14.70 11.74 8.07
N LYS A 37 -15.59 12.64 8.50
CA LYS A 37 -15.27 13.61 9.57
C LYS A 37 -14.95 12.95 10.90
N LYS A 38 -15.55 11.80 11.19
CA LYS A 38 -15.19 11.03 12.38
C LYS A 38 -13.78 10.43 12.27
N PHE A 39 -13.40 9.90 11.10
CA PHE A 39 -12.03 9.47 10.83
C PHE A 39 -11.04 10.63 10.94
N GLU A 40 -11.36 11.79 10.39
CA GLU A 40 -10.53 13.00 10.50
C GLU A 40 -10.28 13.38 11.96
N THR A 41 -11.33 13.37 12.79
CA THR A 41 -11.23 13.65 14.22
C THR A 41 -10.33 12.63 14.94
N ILE A 42 -10.44 11.35 14.60
CA ILE A 42 -9.60 10.29 15.18
C ILE A 42 -8.14 10.50 14.77
N ALA A 43 -7.90 10.75 13.48
CA ALA A 43 -6.56 10.90 12.91
C ALA A 43 -5.83 12.17 13.41
N LYS A 44 -6.49 13.33 13.38
CA LYS A 44 -5.86 14.63 13.69
C LYS A 44 -5.78 14.95 15.17
N ILE A 45 -6.79 14.55 15.95
CA ILE A 45 -6.91 14.98 17.35
C ILE A 45 -6.57 13.82 18.28
N GLN A 46 -7.19 12.66 18.09
CA GLN A 46 -7.09 11.58 19.07
C GLN A 46 -5.77 10.82 18.94
N LEU A 47 -5.33 10.50 17.72
CA LEU A 47 -4.10 9.73 17.50
C LEU A 47 -2.84 10.42 18.05
N PRO A 48 -2.60 11.74 17.84
CA PRO A 48 -1.42 12.40 18.40
C PRO A 48 -1.45 12.44 19.93
N LEU A 49 -2.62 12.66 20.54
CA LEU A 49 -2.78 12.68 21.99
C LEU A 49 -2.50 11.29 22.61
N ILE A 50 -2.92 10.22 21.94
CA ILE A 50 -2.64 8.84 22.34
C ILE A 50 -1.13 8.58 22.28
N ILE A 51 -0.49 8.93 21.15
CA ILE A 51 0.95 8.72 20.94
C ILE A 51 1.78 9.51 21.97
N GLN A 52 1.41 10.77 22.26
CA GLN A 52 2.11 11.60 23.23
C GLN A 52 2.03 11.03 24.64
N LYS A 53 0.86 10.52 25.06
CA LYS A 53 0.71 9.86 26.37
C LYS A 53 1.43 8.51 26.44
N CYS A 54 1.40 7.71 25.39
CA CYS A 54 2.15 6.45 25.33
C CYS A 54 3.67 6.69 25.39
N LYS A 55 4.20 7.72 24.73
CA LYS A 55 5.61 8.11 24.86
C LYS A 55 5.93 8.66 26.26
N GLY A 56 5.00 9.38 26.90
CA GLY A 56 5.14 9.89 28.27
C GLY A 56 5.13 8.82 29.36
N GLN A 57 4.48 7.68 29.14
CA GLN A 57 4.45 6.55 30.09
C GLN A 57 5.71 5.68 30.09
N VAL A 58 6.60 5.78 29.10
CA VAL A 58 7.84 4.97 29.04
C VAL A 58 8.90 5.47 30.04
N ILE A 59 8.75 6.65 30.64
CA ILE A 59 9.77 7.25 31.52
C ILE A 59 9.57 6.93 33.02
N SER A 60 8.50 6.24 33.43
CA SER A 60 8.26 5.98 34.86
C SER A 60 8.67 4.58 35.34
N GLY A 61 9.97 4.41 35.68
CA GLY A 61 10.42 3.67 36.89
C GLY A 61 11.69 2.79 36.74
N PRO A 62 12.57 2.65 37.77
CA PRO A 62 12.70 3.39 39.04
C PRO A 62 14.05 4.14 39.20
N SER A 63 14.08 5.02 40.21
CA SER A 63 15.11 6.02 40.55
C SER A 63 16.54 5.49 40.78
N ALA A 64 17.54 6.20 40.24
CA ALA A 64 18.86 6.37 40.86
C ALA A 64 19.54 7.67 40.35
N ASN A 65 19.53 8.68 41.21
CA ASN A 65 20.48 9.78 41.45
C ASN A 65 21.38 10.42 40.35
N THR A 66 21.57 11.72 40.57
CA THR A 66 22.66 12.65 40.17
C THR A 66 22.60 13.42 38.83
N THR A 67 22.15 14.69 38.98
CA THR A 67 22.75 15.95 38.48
C THR A 67 23.09 16.14 36.99
N GLY A 68 22.45 17.14 36.37
CA GLY A 68 22.97 17.84 35.18
C GLY A 68 21.91 18.43 34.26
N SER A 69 21.68 19.74 34.39
CA SER A 69 21.01 20.70 33.47
C SER A 69 21.22 20.42 31.97
N VAL A 70 20.31 20.70 31.03
CA VAL A 70 19.72 21.99 30.59
C VAL A 70 18.44 21.75 29.74
N PRO A 71 17.47 22.70 29.65
CA PRO A 71 16.09 22.41 29.27
C PRO A 71 15.56 23.09 27.98
N LEU A 72 14.29 22.77 27.66
CA LEU A 72 13.27 23.54 26.90
C LEU A 72 13.25 23.56 25.36
N LEU A 73 12.09 23.19 24.81
CA LEU A 73 11.24 24.12 24.06
C LEU A 73 9.76 23.75 24.23
N LEU A 74 9.11 24.50 25.12
CA LEU A 74 7.67 24.57 25.32
C LEU A 74 7.16 25.70 24.41
N CYS A 75 6.25 25.43 23.48
CA CYS A 75 5.47 26.51 22.86
C CYS A 75 4.14 26.64 23.59
N ASN A 76 4.04 27.71 24.38
CA ASN A 76 2.81 28.23 24.96
C ASN A 76 1.91 28.80 23.86
N VAL A 77 0.61 28.53 23.96
CA VAL A 77 -0.42 29.47 23.52
C VAL A 77 -1.43 29.59 24.64
N SER A 78 -1.37 30.71 25.36
CA SER A 78 -2.45 31.24 26.17
C SER A 78 -2.31 32.75 26.09
N ASP A 79 -3.35 33.45 25.63
CA ASP A 79 -4.01 34.43 26.49
C ASP A 79 -5.30 34.96 25.84
N LEU A 80 -6.37 34.78 26.62
CA LEU A 80 -7.65 35.48 26.54
C LEU A 80 -7.52 36.77 27.38
N LYS A 81 -8.33 37.79 27.10
CA LYS A 81 -8.68 38.79 28.11
C LYS A 81 -10.16 39.14 28.05
N ASP A 82 -10.80 38.89 29.19
CA ASP A 82 -12.09 39.39 29.66
C ASP A 82 -11.79 40.24 30.90
N ASP A 83 -12.61 41.26 31.19
CA ASP A 83 -12.53 42.05 32.43
C ASP A 83 -13.87 42.11 33.19
N GLN A 84 -13.73 42.24 34.52
CA GLN A 84 -14.60 41.97 35.69
C GLN A 84 -16.00 42.64 35.76
N MET A 85 -16.99 42.21 36.57
CA MET A 85 -16.98 42.20 38.06
C MET A 85 -18.24 41.58 38.72
N SER A 86 -18.03 41.02 39.93
CA SER A 86 -18.92 40.88 41.13
C SER A 86 -19.97 39.74 41.34
N SER A 87 -19.60 38.84 42.28
CA SER A 87 -20.31 38.14 43.39
C SER A 87 -21.74 37.57 43.26
N ASP A 88 -21.92 36.27 43.54
CA ASP A 88 -22.63 35.76 44.75
C ASP A 88 -22.38 34.25 45.00
N GLN A 89 -22.57 33.83 46.25
CA GLN A 89 -22.28 32.51 46.84
C GLN A 89 -23.18 31.36 46.34
N GLY A 90 -22.65 30.13 46.32
CA GLY A 90 -23.46 28.91 46.20
C GLY A 90 -22.65 27.62 46.35
N LYS A 91 -22.79 26.95 47.50
CA LYS A 91 -22.22 25.63 47.82
C LYS A 91 -22.58 24.57 46.77
N GLY A 92 -21.60 23.75 46.37
CA GLY A 92 -21.89 22.54 45.59
C GLY A 92 -20.64 21.75 45.19
N SER A 93 -20.20 20.84 46.06
CA SER A 93 -19.43 19.61 45.78
C SER A 93 -18.51 19.60 44.54
N ALA A 94 -17.22 19.84 44.76
CA ALA A 94 -16.16 19.54 43.80
C ALA A 94 -15.98 18.02 43.64
N THR A 95 -16.84 17.41 42.84
CA THR A 95 -16.70 16.02 42.34
C THR A 95 -16.86 16.00 40.83
N GLY A 96 -16.27 17.00 40.14
CA GLY A 96 -16.57 17.34 38.75
C GLY A 96 -15.42 17.23 37.76
N THR A 97 -14.34 16.50 38.06
CA THR A 97 -13.17 16.44 37.13
C THR A 97 -12.60 15.04 36.93
N GLN A 98 -13.26 14.00 37.42
CA GLN A 98 -12.77 12.62 37.34
C GLN A 98 -13.59 11.72 36.41
N TRP A 99 -14.12 12.30 35.33
CA TRP A 99 -14.82 11.56 34.28
C TRP A 99 -14.09 11.72 32.94
N VAL A 100 -13.52 10.59 32.54
CA VAL A 100 -13.32 10.16 31.14
C VAL A 100 -12.17 10.83 30.39
N TYR A 101 -10.96 10.30 30.54
CA TYR A 101 -10.09 9.94 29.41
C TYR A 101 -9.07 8.89 29.89
N SER A 102 -9.55 7.73 30.37
CA SER A 102 -8.76 6.52 30.23
C SER A 102 -8.67 6.28 28.73
N VAL A 103 -7.51 6.56 28.14
CA VAL A 103 -7.26 6.34 26.72
C VAL A 103 -7.23 4.84 26.51
N ASN A 104 -8.40 4.24 26.32
CA ASN A 104 -8.51 2.82 26.06
C ASN A 104 -8.29 2.61 24.56
N VAL A 105 -7.03 2.35 24.18
CA VAL A 105 -6.66 2.07 22.77
C VAL A 105 -7.52 0.94 22.18
N ALA A 106 -7.99 0.00 23.00
CA ALA A 106 -8.90 -1.06 22.55
C ALA A 106 -10.27 -0.52 22.12
N GLU A 107 -10.81 0.50 22.80
CA GLU A 107 -12.07 1.13 22.41
C GLU A 107 -11.95 1.90 21.10
N PHE A 108 -10.83 2.61 20.91
CA PHE A 108 -10.60 3.30 19.65
C PHE A 108 -10.32 2.34 18.49
N ARG A 109 -9.65 1.19 18.71
CA ARG A 109 -9.56 0.11 17.71
C ARG A 109 -10.95 -0.42 17.33
N SER A 110 -11.78 -0.73 18.32
CA SER A 110 -13.16 -1.18 18.09
C SER A 110 -13.99 -0.12 17.35
N LEU A 111 -13.77 1.16 17.65
CA LEU A 111 -14.40 2.28 16.95
C LEU A 111 -13.96 2.33 15.47
N VAL A 112 -12.66 2.28 15.18
CA VAL A 112 -12.12 2.28 13.81
C VAL A 112 -12.68 1.10 13.02
N LYS A 113 -12.68 -0.11 13.60
CA LYS A 113 -13.30 -1.30 13.00
C LYS A 113 -14.78 -1.10 12.67
N THR A 114 -15.54 -0.52 13.60
CA THR A 114 -16.97 -0.23 13.39
C THR A 114 -17.18 0.81 12.29
N LEU A 115 -16.33 1.83 12.20
CA LEU A 115 -16.40 2.86 11.17
C LEU A 115 -16.08 2.28 9.79
N VAL A 116 -15.04 1.46 9.65
CA VAL A 116 -14.70 0.77 8.39
C VAL A 116 -15.87 -0.11 7.94
N GLY A 117 -16.44 -0.90 8.85
CA GLY A 117 -17.64 -1.70 8.58
C GLY A 117 -18.82 -0.84 8.11
N GLY A 118 -19.04 0.31 8.74
CA GLY A 118 -20.13 1.20 8.35
C GLY A 118 -19.96 1.89 7.01
N VAL A 119 -18.74 2.31 6.67
CA VAL A 119 -18.47 2.83 5.32
C VAL A 119 -18.65 1.73 4.27
N LYS A 120 -18.26 0.48 4.58
CA LYS A 120 -18.51 -0.67 3.69
C LYS A 120 -20.00 -0.87 3.44
N THR A 121 -20.83 -0.82 4.49
CA THR A 121 -22.30 -0.94 4.35
C THR A 121 -22.90 0.23 3.56
N ILE A 122 -22.44 1.47 3.79
CA ILE A 122 -22.88 2.65 3.02
C ILE A 122 -22.53 2.49 1.53
N THR A 123 -21.29 2.09 1.25
CA THR A 123 -20.78 1.88 -0.10
C THR A 123 -21.58 0.82 -0.84
N TRP A 124 -21.86 -0.30 -0.16
CA TRP A 124 -22.74 -1.33 -0.68
C TRP A 124 -24.19 -0.84 -0.90
N GLY A 125 -24.69 0.03 -0.02
CA GLY A 125 -25.98 0.70 -0.17
C GLY A 125 -26.10 1.48 -1.47
N PHE A 126 -25.05 2.19 -1.90
CA PHE A 126 -25.06 2.91 -3.18
C PHE A 126 -25.23 2.00 -4.40
N PHE A 127 -24.66 0.79 -4.38
CA PHE A 127 -24.68 -0.13 -5.53
C PHE A 127 -25.88 -1.07 -5.57
N ASN A 128 -26.50 -1.35 -4.42
CA ASN A 128 -27.63 -2.26 -4.32
C ASN A 128 -29.00 -1.59 -4.29
N SER A 129 -29.08 -0.26 -4.23
CA SER A 129 -30.31 0.47 -4.51
C SER A 129 -30.66 0.28 -5.99
N LYS A 130 -31.79 -0.38 -6.28
CA LYS A 130 -32.29 -0.52 -7.64
C LYS A 130 -32.76 0.85 -8.15
N PHE A 131 -31.87 1.60 -8.78
CA PHE A 131 -32.26 2.75 -9.60
C PHE A 131 -32.89 2.20 -10.88
N GLN A 132 -34.15 1.78 -10.84
CA GLN A 132 -34.89 1.55 -12.08
C GLN A 132 -35.48 2.89 -12.53
N ILE A 133 -34.75 3.59 -13.39
CA ILE A 133 -35.39 4.55 -14.29
C ILE A 133 -35.58 3.79 -15.61
N SER A 134 -36.84 3.66 -16.00
CA SER A 134 -37.27 3.18 -17.30
C SER A 134 -36.75 4.14 -18.37
N ASP A 135 -35.55 3.92 -18.90
CA ASP A 135 -35.16 4.38 -20.24
C ASP A 135 -33.92 3.62 -20.73
N THR A 136 -34.00 3.19 -21.98
CA THR A 136 -33.21 2.13 -22.63
C THR A 136 -31.80 2.59 -23.06
N CYS A 137 -31.05 3.30 -22.22
CA CYS A 137 -29.68 3.74 -22.52
C CYS A 137 -28.76 3.76 -21.28
N ASN A 138 -27.75 2.87 -21.29
CA ASN A 138 -26.55 2.84 -20.44
C ASN A 138 -26.69 2.59 -18.92
N VAL A 139 -26.90 1.32 -18.57
CA VAL A 139 -26.69 0.73 -17.21
C VAL A 139 -25.29 1.02 -16.62
N ASN A 140 -24.31 1.40 -17.44
CA ASN A 140 -22.94 1.68 -17.01
C ASN A 140 -22.74 3.05 -16.34
N HIS A 141 -23.58 4.07 -16.61
CA HIS A 141 -23.38 5.43 -16.05
C HIS A 141 -23.95 5.61 -14.63
N GLU A 142 -24.90 4.79 -14.20
CA GLU A 142 -25.58 4.99 -12.90
C GLU A 142 -24.71 4.63 -11.68
N LYS A 143 -23.69 3.79 -11.89
CA LYS A 143 -22.72 3.36 -10.87
C LYS A 143 -21.55 4.34 -10.67
N LEU A 144 -21.44 5.36 -11.51
CA LEU A 144 -20.45 6.42 -11.33
C LEU A 144 -20.88 7.37 -10.22
N PHE A 145 -19.92 7.76 -9.40
CA PHE A 145 -20.15 8.74 -8.35
C PHE A 145 -20.03 10.15 -8.92
N GLY A 146 -20.89 11.05 -8.44
CA GLY A 146 -20.70 12.47 -8.69
C GLY A 146 -19.44 12.97 -7.96
N PRO A 147 -18.90 14.13 -8.36
CA PRO A 147 -17.64 14.65 -7.84
C PRO A 147 -17.64 14.80 -6.32
N GLU A 148 -18.75 15.21 -5.72
CA GLU A 148 -18.85 15.36 -4.26
C GLU A 148 -18.66 14.04 -3.48
N ILE A 149 -19.23 12.95 -3.99
CA ILE A 149 -19.12 11.63 -3.35
C ILE A 149 -17.70 11.12 -3.53
N LEU A 150 -17.11 11.33 -4.72
CA LEU A 150 -15.74 10.93 -5.00
C LEU A 150 -14.74 11.68 -4.11
N CYS A 151 -14.87 13.00 -3.95
CA CYS A 151 -14.06 13.78 -3.02
C CYS A 151 -14.18 13.24 -1.58
N SER A 152 -15.39 12.82 -1.16
CA SER A 152 -15.59 12.22 0.15
C SER A 152 -14.81 10.89 0.31
N TYR A 153 -14.70 10.09 -0.76
CA TYR A 153 -13.88 8.87 -0.75
C TYR A 153 -12.38 9.16 -0.84
N ILE A 154 -11.95 10.21 -1.53
CA ILE A 154 -10.55 10.67 -1.51
C ILE A 154 -10.17 11.08 -0.08
N GLU A 155 -10.97 11.92 0.57
CA GLU A 155 -10.78 12.30 1.98
C GLU A 155 -10.82 11.08 2.91
N LEU A 156 -11.68 10.10 2.63
CA LEU A 156 -11.73 8.84 3.36
C LEU A 156 -10.37 8.12 3.30
N VAL A 157 -9.74 8.02 2.12
CA VAL A 157 -8.41 7.40 2.00
C VAL A 157 -7.40 8.11 2.88
N TYR A 158 -7.34 9.44 2.84
CA TYR A 158 -6.42 10.22 3.68
C TYR A 158 -6.63 9.96 5.18
N TYR A 159 -7.85 10.15 5.68
CA TYR A 159 -8.10 10.11 7.11
C TYR A 159 -8.24 8.69 7.67
N ALA A 160 -8.79 7.75 6.90
CA ALA A 160 -8.90 6.37 7.37
C ALA A 160 -7.53 5.70 7.42
N MET A 161 -6.64 5.93 6.44
CA MET A 161 -5.29 5.38 6.48
C MET A 161 -4.46 5.93 7.64
N GLU A 162 -4.66 7.18 8.05
CA GLU A 162 -4.06 7.72 9.28
C GLU A 162 -4.68 7.10 10.54
N ALA A 163 -6.02 7.01 10.61
CA ALA A 163 -6.69 6.41 11.75
C ALA A 163 -6.32 4.93 11.97
N LEU A 164 -6.00 4.19 10.89
CA LEU A 164 -5.54 2.81 10.94
C LEU A 164 -4.19 2.64 11.66
N ASP A 165 -3.39 3.70 11.83
CA ASP A 165 -2.15 3.63 12.62
C ASP A 165 -2.39 3.31 14.09
N ILE A 166 -3.63 3.41 14.58
CA ILE A 166 -3.94 3.01 15.94
C ILE A 166 -3.64 1.52 16.23
N TYR A 167 -3.60 0.69 15.20
CA TYR A 167 -3.20 -0.70 15.31
C TYR A 167 -1.69 -0.86 15.53
N THR A 168 -0.88 0.12 15.14
CA THR A 168 0.59 0.12 15.39
C THR A 168 0.96 0.48 16.83
N ILE A 169 0.07 1.16 17.58
CA ILE A 169 0.35 1.62 18.94
C ILE A 169 0.33 0.44 19.93
N ASN A 170 1.49 -0.02 20.38
CA ASN A 170 1.56 -1.06 21.41
C ASN A 170 1.49 -0.45 22.82
N VAL A 171 0.44 -0.82 23.57
CA VAL A 171 0.18 -0.27 24.92
C VAL A 171 0.93 -1.03 26.02
N ASN A 172 1.40 -2.27 25.79
CA ASN A 172 2.08 -3.08 26.81
C ASN A 172 3.30 -3.83 26.22
N PRO A 173 4.53 -3.33 26.43
CA PRO A 173 5.75 -4.09 26.09
C PRO A 173 6.06 -5.24 27.08
N THR A 174 5.48 -5.26 28.28
CA THR A 174 5.88 -6.18 29.38
C THR A 174 5.05 -7.46 29.55
N GLN A 175 3.99 -7.68 28.76
CA GLN A 175 3.14 -8.89 28.84
C GLN A 175 3.23 -9.82 27.62
N GLN A 176 4.34 -9.82 26.89
CA GLN A 176 4.54 -10.75 25.78
C GLN A 176 4.95 -12.15 26.28
N ARG A 177 3.97 -12.95 26.71
CA ARG A 177 4.06 -14.41 26.60
C ARG A 177 3.26 -14.85 25.36
N THR A 178 3.98 -14.93 24.25
CA THR A 178 3.86 -15.84 23.08
C THR A 178 2.52 -16.08 22.35
N SER A 179 1.34 -15.68 22.85
CA SER A 179 0.04 -15.97 22.19
C SER A 179 -0.78 -14.73 21.79
N GLY A 180 -0.60 -13.59 22.47
CA GLY A 180 -1.40 -12.38 22.23
C GLY A 180 -0.99 -11.49 21.04
N LEU A 181 0.22 -11.67 20.49
CA LEU A 181 0.71 -10.85 19.37
C LEU A 181 0.11 -11.28 18.02
N ILE A 182 -0.09 -12.59 17.84
CA ILE A 182 -0.64 -13.21 16.63
C ILE A 182 -2.13 -12.86 16.44
N SER A 183 -2.90 -12.81 17.53
CA SER A 183 -4.32 -12.43 17.47
C SER A 183 -4.52 -10.94 17.11
N ARG A 184 -3.61 -10.05 17.53
CA ARG A 184 -3.67 -8.61 17.23
C ARG A 184 -3.33 -8.32 15.78
N SER A 185 -2.31 -8.99 15.22
CA SER A 185 -1.98 -8.86 13.79
C SER A 185 -3.06 -9.46 12.89
N LYS A 186 -3.79 -10.48 13.36
CA LYS A 186 -4.93 -11.06 12.63
C LYS A 186 -6.10 -10.07 12.56
N GLU A 187 -6.48 -9.45 13.68
CA GLU A 187 -7.55 -8.44 13.68
C GLU A 187 -7.18 -7.22 12.84
N GLU A 188 -5.95 -6.72 12.96
CA GLU A 188 -5.44 -5.63 12.12
C GLU A 188 -5.56 -5.98 10.63
N LYS A 189 -5.06 -7.16 10.23
CA LYS A 189 -5.14 -7.63 8.85
C LYS A 189 -6.60 -7.73 8.37
N GLU A 190 -7.49 -8.29 9.18
CA GLU A 190 -8.92 -8.37 8.85
C GLU A 190 -9.53 -6.98 8.62
N VAL A 191 -9.22 -5.99 9.46
CA VAL A 191 -9.73 -4.62 9.31
C VAL A 191 -9.18 -3.96 8.03
N LEU A 192 -7.91 -4.18 7.71
CA LEU A 192 -7.30 -3.70 6.47
C LEU A 192 -7.94 -4.33 5.22
N GLU A 193 -8.24 -5.63 5.25
CA GLU A 193 -8.97 -6.31 4.18
C GLU A 193 -10.43 -5.81 4.05
N HIS A 194 -11.08 -5.49 5.17
CA HIS A 194 -12.41 -4.86 5.15
C HIS A 194 -12.35 -3.46 4.53
N PHE A 195 -11.30 -2.69 4.84
CA PHE A 195 -11.09 -1.37 4.28
C PHE A 195 -10.82 -1.43 2.77
N SER A 196 -9.94 -2.33 2.30
CA SER A 196 -9.75 -2.54 0.86
C SER A 196 -11.05 -3.01 0.19
N GLY A 197 -11.83 -3.85 0.88
CA GLY A 197 -13.13 -4.31 0.41
C GLY A 197 -14.14 -3.19 0.08
N ILE A 198 -14.02 -2.01 0.70
CA ILE A 198 -14.84 -0.83 0.39
C ILE A 198 -14.61 -0.38 -1.06
N PHE A 199 -13.36 -0.35 -1.51
CA PHE A 199 -13.00 0.12 -2.84
C PHE A 199 -13.13 -0.98 -3.90
N LEU A 200 -12.95 -2.25 -3.51
CA LEU A 200 -13.12 -3.40 -4.41
C LEU A 200 -14.56 -3.58 -4.91
N MET A 201 -15.56 -3.07 -4.18
CA MET A 201 -16.96 -3.10 -4.62
C MET A 201 -17.36 -1.90 -5.48
N MET A 202 -16.46 -0.92 -5.68
CA MET A 202 -16.75 0.25 -6.50
C MET A 202 -16.60 -0.03 -7.99
N HIS A 203 -17.18 0.86 -8.80
CA HIS A 203 -16.93 0.89 -10.23
C HIS A 203 -15.44 1.21 -10.52
N SER A 204 -14.88 0.58 -11.57
CA SER A 204 -13.48 0.68 -11.99
C SER A 204 -13.00 2.14 -12.17
N GLN A 205 -13.82 2.98 -12.79
CA GLN A 205 -13.46 4.39 -13.03
C GLN A 205 -13.34 5.19 -11.73
N ASN A 206 -14.29 5.04 -10.78
CA ASN A 206 -14.20 5.72 -9.48
C ASN A 206 -12.94 5.26 -8.73
N PHE A 207 -12.65 3.95 -8.76
CA PHE A 207 -11.46 3.38 -8.15
C PHE A 207 -10.18 3.99 -8.74
N GLN A 208 -10.06 4.03 -10.07
CA GLN A 208 -8.89 4.57 -10.76
C GLN A 208 -8.68 6.07 -10.43
N GLU A 209 -9.74 6.87 -10.40
CA GLU A 209 -9.66 8.30 -10.10
C GLU A 209 -9.25 8.57 -8.64
N ILE A 210 -9.79 7.80 -7.68
CA ILE A 210 -9.41 7.90 -6.26
C ILE A 210 -7.92 7.57 -6.08
N PHE A 211 -7.46 6.44 -6.63
CA PHE A 211 -6.10 5.97 -6.38
C PHE A 211 -5.04 6.71 -7.20
N SER A 212 -5.36 7.19 -8.41
CA SER A 212 -4.46 8.10 -9.14
C SER A 212 -4.17 9.38 -8.38
N THR A 213 -5.18 9.94 -7.68
CA THR A 213 -5.02 11.15 -6.88
C THR A 213 -4.31 10.90 -5.53
N THR A 214 -4.46 9.70 -4.96
CA THR A 214 -3.98 9.37 -3.60
C THR A 214 -2.72 8.51 -3.56
N ILE A 215 -2.17 8.08 -4.70
CA ILE A 215 -1.04 7.14 -4.76
C ILE A 215 0.19 7.63 -4.00
N ASN A 216 0.54 8.91 -4.14
CA ASN A 216 1.67 9.54 -3.46
C ASN A 216 1.56 9.34 -1.94
N PHE A 217 0.39 9.67 -1.40
CA PHE A 217 0.10 9.53 0.01
C PHE A 217 0.07 8.06 0.44
N LEU A 218 -0.58 7.19 -0.34
CA LEU A 218 -0.66 5.76 -0.03
C LEU A 218 0.74 5.15 0.14
N VAL A 219 1.68 5.46 -0.76
CA VAL A 219 3.05 4.94 -0.69
C VAL A 219 3.83 5.51 0.50
N GLU A 220 3.72 6.82 0.77
CA GLU A 220 4.32 7.43 1.96
C GLU A 220 3.80 6.83 3.27
N ARG A 221 2.53 6.44 3.29
CA ARG A 221 1.90 5.81 4.46
C ARG A 221 2.35 4.35 4.60
N ILE A 222 2.51 3.60 3.51
CA ILE A 222 3.12 2.25 3.56
C ILE A 222 4.56 2.31 4.05
N TYR A 223 5.32 3.36 3.68
CA TYR A 223 6.67 3.57 4.19
C TYR A 223 6.68 3.70 5.73
N LYS A 224 5.76 4.50 6.29
CA LYS A 224 5.62 4.69 7.75
C LYS A 224 5.08 3.44 8.45
N ASN A 225 4.12 2.75 7.83
CA ASN A 225 3.43 1.59 8.39
C ASN A 225 3.34 0.46 7.35
N GLN A 226 4.24 -0.52 7.46
CA GLN A 226 4.33 -1.64 6.52
C GLN A 226 3.08 -2.52 6.49
N SER A 227 2.25 -2.55 7.55
CA SER A 227 1.00 -3.32 7.58
C SER A 227 0.02 -2.84 6.50
N LEU A 228 0.03 -1.55 6.16
CA LEU A 228 -0.85 -0.96 5.14
C LEU A 228 -0.62 -1.56 3.75
N GLN A 229 0.52 -2.23 3.53
CA GLN A 229 0.78 -2.98 2.29
C GLN A 229 -0.29 -4.05 2.01
N VAL A 230 -0.98 -4.56 3.04
CA VAL A 230 -2.13 -5.47 2.87
C VAL A 230 -3.19 -4.87 1.95
N ILE A 231 -3.44 -3.56 2.02
CA ILE A 231 -4.42 -2.86 1.17
C ILE A 231 -4.02 -2.98 -0.31
N ALA A 232 -2.76 -2.70 -0.64
CA ALA A 232 -2.23 -2.82 -1.99
C ALA A 232 -2.30 -4.28 -2.49
N ASN A 233 -1.96 -5.25 -1.62
CA ASN A 233 -2.06 -6.68 -1.95
C ASN A 233 -3.50 -7.07 -2.29
N SER A 234 -4.49 -6.59 -1.52
CA SER A 234 -5.90 -6.87 -1.76
C SER A 234 -6.40 -6.27 -3.08
N PHE A 235 -5.92 -5.09 -3.49
CA PHE A 235 -6.26 -4.50 -4.78
C PHE A 235 -5.66 -5.26 -5.96
N LEU A 236 -4.41 -5.69 -5.82
CA LEU A 236 -3.69 -6.46 -6.84
C LEU A 236 -4.16 -7.92 -6.93
N ALA A 237 -4.83 -8.44 -5.91
CA ALA A 237 -5.39 -9.80 -5.87
C ALA A 237 -6.82 -9.90 -6.44
N ASN A 238 -7.41 -8.81 -6.95
CA ASN A 238 -8.73 -8.81 -7.55
C ASN A 238 -8.65 -8.48 -9.04
N PRO A 239 -9.17 -9.33 -9.95
CA PRO A 239 -8.95 -9.20 -11.40
C PRO A 239 -9.45 -7.88 -11.99
N THR A 240 -10.53 -7.29 -11.46
CA THR A 240 -11.12 -6.07 -12.02
C THR A 240 -10.33 -4.82 -11.63
N THR A 241 -9.77 -4.77 -10.41
CA THR A 241 -9.05 -3.61 -9.88
C THR A 241 -7.55 -3.72 -10.05
N SER A 242 -7.02 -4.95 -10.16
CA SER A 242 -5.60 -5.24 -10.29
C SER A 242 -4.93 -4.46 -11.43
N PRO A 243 -5.40 -4.53 -12.69
CA PRO A 243 -4.75 -3.80 -13.79
C PRO A 243 -4.79 -2.28 -13.56
N LEU A 244 -5.90 -1.74 -13.05
CA LEU A 244 -6.05 -0.30 -12.81
C LEU A 244 -5.09 0.21 -11.73
N PHE A 245 -5.03 -0.49 -10.60
CA PHE A 245 -4.14 -0.13 -9.50
C PHE A 245 -2.68 -0.33 -9.88
N ALA A 246 -2.38 -1.42 -10.61
CA ALA A 246 -1.04 -1.72 -11.06
C ALA A 246 -0.52 -0.66 -12.05
N THR A 247 -1.33 -0.17 -12.99
CA THR A 247 -0.94 0.95 -13.88
C THR A 247 -0.53 2.17 -13.06
N VAL A 248 -1.41 2.63 -12.16
CA VAL A 248 -1.18 3.82 -11.33
C VAL A 248 0.09 3.65 -10.48
N LEU A 249 0.28 2.46 -9.91
CA LEU A 249 1.44 2.17 -9.08
C LEU A 249 2.74 2.12 -9.90
N VAL A 250 2.74 1.51 -11.09
CA VAL A 250 3.93 1.45 -11.96
C VAL A 250 4.33 2.82 -12.45
N GLU A 251 3.38 3.65 -12.87
CA GLU A 251 3.66 5.03 -13.31
C GLU A 251 4.32 5.83 -12.20
N TYR A 252 3.76 5.78 -10.98
CA TYR A 252 4.36 6.43 -9.81
C TYR A 252 5.78 5.89 -9.50
N LEU A 253 5.97 4.57 -9.54
CA LEU A 253 7.27 3.96 -9.24
C LEU A 253 8.32 4.29 -10.32
N LEU A 254 7.92 4.44 -11.58
CA LEU A 254 8.79 4.84 -12.67
C LEU A 254 9.30 6.28 -12.51
N GLU A 255 8.45 7.21 -12.07
CA GLU A 255 8.84 8.58 -11.76
C GLU A 255 9.84 8.65 -10.59
N LYS A 256 9.74 7.71 -9.65
CA LYS A 256 10.57 7.64 -8.43
C LYS A 256 11.75 6.67 -8.51
N MET A 257 12.01 6.12 -9.70
CA MET A 257 13.07 5.13 -9.91
C MET A 257 14.48 5.67 -9.62
N GLU A 258 14.71 6.98 -9.76
CA GLU A 258 15.99 7.62 -9.43
C GLU A 258 16.28 7.62 -7.92
N GLU A 259 15.24 7.78 -7.09
CA GLU A 259 15.39 7.77 -5.62
C GLU A 259 15.80 6.38 -5.09
N MET A 260 15.60 5.31 -5.86
CA MET A 260 16.00 3.93 -5.55
C MET A 260 17.53 3.72 -5.58
N GLY A 261 18.28 4.62 -6.20
CA GLY A 261 19.74 4.58 -6.22
C GLY A 261 20.38 5.32 -5.06
N SER A 262 19.62 6.19 -4.37
CA SER A 262 20.15 7.16 -3.40
C SER A 262 19.72 6.89 -1.95
N ASN A 263 18.53 6.32 -1.73
CA ASN A 263 17.98 6.15 -0.38
C ASN A 263 17.65 4.67 -0.09
N LEU A 264 18.46 4.01 0.73
CA LEU A 264 18.35 2.57 1.00
C LEU A 264 16.97 2.15 1.56
N GLU A 265 16.37 2.94 2.44
CA GLU A 265 15.08 2.59 3.05
C GLU A 265 13.93 2.70 2.05
N ARG A 266 13.91 3.79 1.26
CA ARG A 266 12.93 3.96 0.17
C ARG A 266 13.14 2.95 -0.95
N SER A 267 14.38 2.59 -1.24
CA SER A 267 14.73 1.60 -2.26
C SER A 267 14.12 0.24 -1.96
N ASN A 268 14.21 -0.19 -0.70
CA ASN A 268 13.59 -1.44 -0.25
C ASN A 268 12.06 -1.42 -0.38
N LEU A 269 11.43 -0.29 -0.09
CA LEU A 269 9.98 -0.12 -0.28
C LEU A 269 9.61 -0.21 -1.77
N TYR A 270 10.26 0.57 -2.63
CA TYR A 270 9.96 0.58 -4.07
C TYR A 270 10.20 -0.79 -4.71
N LEU A 271 11.30 -1.47 -4.36
CA LEU A 271 11.57 -2.83 -4.81
C LEU A 271 10.45 -3.80 -4.39
N ARG A 272 9.93 -3.65 -3.17
CA ARG A 272 8.82 -4.48 -2.66
C ARG A 272 7.52 -4.19 -3.42
N LEU A 273 7.22 -2.92 -3.70
CA LEU A 273 6.05 -2.52 -4.48
C LEU A 273 6.13 -3.00 -5.94
N PHE A 274 7.28 -2.88 -6.60
CA PHE A 274 7.51 -3.47 -7.92
C PHE A 274 7.30 -4.99 -7.91
N LYS A 275 7.85 -5.70 -6.92
CA LYS A 275 7.63 -7.15 -6.76
C LYS A 275 6.16 -7.50 -6.59
N LEU A 276 5.37 -6.66 -5.93
CA LEU A 276 3.92 -6.87 -5.84
C LEU A 276 3.24 -6.73 -7.19
N VAL A 277 3.56 -5.67 -7.95
CA VAL A 277 3.04 -5.48 -9.31
C VAL A 277 3.41 -6.68 -10.18
N PHE A 278 4.67 -7.09 -10.19
CA PHE A 278 5.13 -8.24 -10.98
C PHE A 278 4.42 -9.53 -10.53
N GLY A 279 4.30 -9.78 -9.23
CA GLY A 279 3.52 -10.90 -8.72
C GLY A 279 2.05 -10.89 -9.17
N SER A 280 1.44 -9.72 -9.33
CA SER A 280 0.07 -9.61 -9.86
C SER A 280 -0.04 -10.03 -11.33
N VAL A 281 1.02 -9.89 -12.12
CA VAL A 281 1.08 -10.34 -13.54
C VAL A 281 1.06 -11.86 -13.60
N SER A 282 1.74 -12.53 -12.67
CA SER A 282 1.67 -14.00 -12.56
C SER A 282 0.30 -14.50 -12.06
N LEU A 283 -0.42 -13.69 -11.28
CA LEU A 283 -1.77 -14.02 -10.80
C LEU A 283 -2.84 -13.85 -11.88
N PHE A 284 -2.76 -12.76 -12.67
CA PHE A 284 -3.73 -12.42 -13.72
C PHE A 284 -2.99 -12.16 -15.05
N PRO A 285 -2.57 -13.22 -15.75
CA PRO A 285 -1.68 -13.10 -16.90
C PRO A 285 -2.29 -12.41 -18.11
N VAL A 286 -3.61 -12.32 -18.24
CA VAL A 286 -4.25 -11.70 -19.41
C VAL A 286 -4.36 -10.19 -19.24
N GLU A 287 -5.01 -9.72 -18.17
CA GLU A 287 -5.25 -8.29 -17.97
C GLU A 287 -3.99 -7.53 -17.56
N ASN A 288 -3.17 -8.09 -16.66
CA ASN A 288 -2.00 -7.40 -16.15
C ASN A 288 -0.81 -7.42 -17.12
N GLU A 289 -0.77 -8.37 -18.06
CA GLU A 289 0.21 -8.36 -19.14
C GLU A 289 0.03 -7.15 -20.05
N GLN A 290 -1.21 -6.84 -20.42
CA GLN A 290 -1.54 -5.65 -21.22
C GLN A 290 -1.15 -4.36 -20.50
N MET A 291 -1.34 -4.31 -19.18
CA MET A 291 -0.93 -3.17 -18.36
C MET A 291 0.59 -3.00 -18.29
N LEU A 292 1.35 -4.08 -18.11
CA LEU A 292 2.81 -3.99 -17.95
C LEU A 292 3.53 -3.70 -19.27
N ARG A 293 2.97 -4.14 -20.40
CA ARG A 293 3.54 -4.04 -21.75
C ARG A 293 4.13 -2.66 -22.08
N PRO A 294 3.40 -1.53 -22.00
CA PRO A 294 3.93 -0.21 -22.34
C PRO A 294 5.07 0.27 -21.42
N HIS A 295 5.16 -0.27 -20.20
CA HIS A 295 6.15 0.14 -19.21
C HIS A 295 7.41 -0.74 -19.22
N LEU A 296 7.35 -1.94 -19.78
CA LEU A 296 8.44 -2.93 -19.75
C LEU A 296 9.77 -2.37 -20.28
N HIS A 297 9.74 -1.79 -21.48
CA HIS A 297 10.93 -1.20 -22.11
C HIS A 297 11.54 -0.10 -21.23
N LYS A 298 10.69 0.79 -20.71
CA LYS A 298 11.13 1.90 -19.85
C LYS A 298 11.75 1.38 -18.55
N ILE A 299 11.18 0.34 -17.92
CA ILE A 299 11.74 -0.26 -16.71
C ILE A 299 13.14 -0.83 -16.98
N VAL A 300 13.29 -1.63 -18.04
CA VAL A 300 14.57 -2.31 -18.34
C VAL A 300 15.66 -1.31 -18.68
N VAL A 301 15.41 -0.42 -19.64
CA VAL A 301 16.40 0.57 -20.10
C VAL A 301 16.76 1.54 -18.98
N ARG A 302 15.76 2.09 -18.27
CA ARG A 302 16.02 3.06 -17.20
C ARG A 302 16.75 2.42 -16.02
N SER A 303 16.47 1.15 -15.70
CA SER A 303 17.22 0.43 -14.67
C SER A 303 18.68 0.24 -15.04
N MET A 304 18.98 -0.07 -16.31
CA MET A 304 20.37 -0.19 -16.79
C MET A 304 21.10 1.15 -16.80
N GLU A 305 20.46 2.22 -17.25
CA GLU A 305 21.04 3.57 -17.23
C GLU A 305 21.33 4.05 -15.80
N LEU A 306 20.35 3.93 -14.89
CA LEU A 306 20.49 4.38 -13.51
C LEU A 306 21.48 3.52 -12.71
N ALA A 307 21.63 2.24 -13.05
CA ALA A 307 22.66 1.39 -12.45
C ALA A 307 24.09 1.86 -12.77
N LEU A 308 24.33 2.63 -13.84
CA LEU A 308 25.66 3.14 -14.17
C LEU A 308 26.04 4.41 -13.40
N ILE A 309 25.06 5.17 -12.92
CA ILE A 309 25.27 6.48 -12.27
C ILE A 309 24.96 6.50 -10.78
N SER A 310 24.32 5.46 -10.25
CA SER A 310 23.87 5.41 -8.85
C SER A 310 24.95 4.92 -7.90
N ASP A 311 24.86 5.37 -6.65
CA ASP A 311 25.72 4.91 -5.56
C ASP A 311 25.45 3.43 -5.20
N GLU A 312 24.18 3.01 -5.27
CA GLU A 312 23.73 1.66 -4.95
C GLU A 312 23.14 0.93 -6.18
N PRO A 313 23.99 0.51 -7.14
CA PRO A 313 23.55 -0.10 -8.39
C PRO A 313 22.89 -1.48 -8.19
N TYR A 314 23.17 -2.14 -7.07
CA TYR A 314 22.63 -3.46 -6.70
C TYR A 314 21.09 -3.51 -6.74
N ASN A 315 20.42 -2.44 -6.32
CA ASN A 315 18.96 -2.38 -6.23
C ASN A 315 18.28 -2.46 -7.60
N TYR A 316 18.86 -1.85 -8.63
CA TYR A 316 18.35 -1.91 -10.00
C TYR A 316 18.45 -3.32 -10.58
N PHE A 317 19.54 -4.04 -10.30
CA PHE A 317 19.69 -5.44 -10.73
C PHE A 317 18.74 -6.38 -9.97
N LEU A 318 18.45 -6.12 -8.69
CA LEU A 318 17.41 -6.84 -7.96
C LEU A 318 16.02 -6.61 -8.56
N LEU A 319 15.74 -5.41 -9.06
CA LEU A 319 14.50 -5.08 -9.74
C LEU A 319 14.37 -5.86 -11.06
N LEU A 320 15.43 -5.84 -11.89
CA LEU A 320 15.49 -6.62 -13.13
C LEU A 320 15.31 -8.12 -12.86
N ARG A 321 15.94 -8.65 -11.81
CA ARG A 321 15.78 -10.05 -11.42
C ARG A 321 14.33 -10.40 -11.08
N ALA A 322 13.67 -9.53 -10.32
CA ALA A 322 12.26 -9.71 -9.98
C ALA A 322 11.37 -9.69 -11.23
N LEU A 323 11.64 -8.79 -12.17
CA LEU A 323 10.94 -8.69 -13.44
C LEU A 323 11.13 -9.97 -14.29
N PHE A 324 12.37 -10.41 -14.49
CA PHE A 324 12.68 -11.58 -15.32
C PHE A 324 12.07 -12.85 -14.74
N ARG A 325 12.16 -13.03 -13.42
CA ARG A 325 11.51 -14.17 -12.74
C ARG A 325 9.98 -14.16 -12.89
N SER A 326 9.38 -12.97 -12.93
CA SER A 326 7.93 -12.83 -13.06
C SER A 326 7.43 -13.15 -14.48
N ILE A 327 8.19 -12.78 -15.50
CA ILE A 327 7.81 -12.95 -16.91
C ILE A 327 8.29 -14.32 -17.44
N GLY A 328 9.36 -14.89 -16.86
CA GLY A 328 9.98 -16.15 -17.27
C GLY A 328 9.15 -17.41 -17.02
N GLY A 329 7.93 -17.29 -16.49
CA GLY A 329 7.00 -18.41 -16.27
C GLY A 329 6.35 -18.98 -17.54
N GLY A 330 6.59 -18.40 -18.72
CA GLY A 330 6.20 -18.96 -20.02
C GLY A 330 4.76 -18.69 -20.47
N SER A 331 3.98 -17.88 -19.76
CA SER A 331 2.58 -17.57 -20.07
C SER A 331 2.33 -16.20 -20.71
N HIS A 332 3.37 -15.43 -21.04
CA HIS A 332 3.27 -14.00 -21.40
C HIS A 332 3.83 -13.70 -22.80
N ASP A 333 3.00 -13.90 -23.82
CA ASP A 333 3.41 -13.78 -25.22
C ASP A 333 3.60 -12.33 -25.70
N LEU A 334 2.81 -11.39 -25.19
CA LEU A 334 2.89 -9.97 -25.57
C LEU A 334 4.11 -9.31 -24.94
N LEU A 335 4.40 -9.59 -23.66
CA LEU A 335 5.61 -9.08 -23.00
C LEU A 335 6.87 -9.63 -23.66
N TYR A 336 6.82 -10.89 -24.08
CA TYR A 336 7.91 -11.51 -24.80
C TYR A 336 8.24 -10.79 -26.12
N GLN A 337 7.22 -10.43 -26.89
CA GLN A 337 7.40 -9.68 -28.15
C GLN A 337 8.05 -8.32 -27.93
N GLU A 338 7.68 -7.61 -26.86
CA GLU A 338 8.31 -6.33 -26.52
C GLU A 338 9.72 -6.47 -25.96
N PHE A 339 10.03 -7.61 -25.32
CA PHE A 339 11.34 -7.85 -24.71
C PHE A 339 12.41 -8.25 -25.74
N LEU A 340 12.03 -8.96 -26.80
CA LEU A 340 12.96 -9.47 -27.81
C LEU A 340 13.90 -8.40 -28.42
N PRO A 341 13.44 -7.21 -28.81
CA PRO A 341 14.31 -6.15 -29.34
C PRO A 341 15.32 -5.61 -28.31
N LEU A 342 15.04 -5.74 -27.01
CA LEU A 342 15.90 -5.25 -25.93
C LEU A 342 17.00 -6.24 -25.53
N LEU A 343 16.79 -7.52 -25.85
CA LEU A 343 17.66 -8.62 -25.47
C LEU A 343 19.13 -8.42 -25.83
N PRO A 344 19.51 -8.01 -27.05
CA PRO A 344 20.93 -7.91 -27.44
C PRO A 344 21.68 -6.89 -26.58
N ASN A 345 21.11 -5.67 -26.46
CA ASN A 345 21.71 -4.58 -25.70
C ASN A 345 21.82 -4.91 -24.21
N LEU A 346 20.81 -5.58 -23.67
CA LEU A 346 20.80 -6.02 -22.27
C LEU A 346 21.88 -7.08 -22.02
N LEU A 347 21.95 -8.13 -22.84
CA LEU A 347 22.95 -9.20 -22.69
C LEU A 347 24.38 -8.67 -22.86
N GLU A 348 24.61 -7.80 -23.83
CA GLU A 348 25.91 -7.15 -24.02
C GLU A 348 26.29 -6.31 -22.79
N GLY A 349 25.35 -5.54 -22.26
CA GLY A 349 25.54 -4.76 -21.03
C GLY A 349 25.86 -5.62 -19.81
N LEU A 350 25.11 -6.70 -19.59
CA LEU A 350 25.32 -7.61 -18.47
C LEU A 350 26.64 -8.37 -18.59
N ASN A 351 27.05 -8.80 -19.79
CA ASN A 351 28.33 -9.47 -20.01
C ASN A 351 29.52 -8.53 -19.74
N ARG A 352 29.43 -7.26 -20.17
CA ARG A 352 30.44 -6.25 -19.83
C ARG A 352 30.56 -6.06 -18.32
N LEU A 353 29.43 -5.93 -17.62
CA LEU A 353 29.40 -5.82 -16.16
C LEU A 353 29.94 -7.07 -15.46
N GLN A 354 29.65 -8.27 -15.98
CA GLN A 354 30.19 -9.51 -15.43
C GLN A 354 31.72 -9.58 -15.54
N SER A 355 32.29 -9.12 -16.67
CA SER A 355 33.75 -9.05 -16.88
C SER A 355 34.45 -7.98 -16.01
N GLY A 356 33.67 -7.09 -15.38
CA GLY A 356 34.16 -6.03 -14.52
C GLY A 356 34.65 -6.51 -13.14
N PHE A 357 35.33 -5.60 -12.43
CA PHE A 357 35.81 -5.84 -11.07
C PHE A 357 34.70 -5.56 -10.05
N HIS A 358 33.90 -6.58 -9.73
CA HIS A 358 32.83 -6.49 -8.73
C HIS A 358 32.96 -7.52 -7.60
N LYS A 359 32.30 -7.25 -6.48
CA LYS A 359 32.15 -8.20 -5.37
C LYS A 359 31.43 -9.47 -5.85
N GLN A 360 31.72 -10.60 -5.21
CA GLN A 360 31.20 -11.90 -5.67
C GLN A 360 29.66 -11.94 -5.80
N HIS A 361 28.93 -11.43 -4.80
CA HIS A 361 27.45 -11.41 -4.83
C HIS A 361 26.87 -10.59 -5.99
N MET A 362 27.62 -9.61 -6.52
CA MET A 362 27.22 -8.83 -7.68
C MET A 362 27.45 -9.60 -8.98
N ARG A 363 28.59 -10.29 -9.08
CA ARG A 363 28.87 -11.18 -10.21
C ARG A 363 27.86 -12.32 -10.30
N ASP A 364 27.54 -12.93 -9.17
CA ASP A 364 26.51 -13.97 -9.07
C ASP A 364 25.14 -13.45 -9.55
N LEU A 365 24.80 -12.19 -9.24
CA LEU A 365 23.55 -11.58 -9.70
C LEU A 365 23.55 -11.31 -11.21
N PHE A 366 24.66 -10.84 -11.80
CA PHE A 366 24.75 -10.64 -13.25
C PHE A 366 24.62 -11.96 -14.00
N VAL A 367 25.28 -13.01 -13.51
CA VAL A 367 25.17 -14.36 -14.05
C VAL A 367 23.73 -14.86 -13.92
N GLU A 368 23.07 -14.69 -12.76
CA GLU A 368 21.66 -15.04 -12.58
C GLU A 368 20.77 -14.29 -13.57
N LEU A 369 20.99 -13.00 -13.80
CA LEU A 369 20.22 -12.20 -14.76
C LEU A 369 20.39 -12.68 -16.21
N CYS A 370 21.61 -13.03 -16.64
CA CYS A 370 21.86 -13.59 -17.98
C CYS A 370 21.17 -14.95 -18.19
N LEU A 371 21.03 -15.76 -17.14
CA LEU A 371 20.47 -17.12 -17.23
C LEU A 371 18.96 -17.17 -16.97
N THR A 372 18.37 -16.12 -16.38
CA THR A 372 16.93 -16.02 -16.07
C THR A 372 16.16 -15.15 -17.06
N VAL A 373 16.80 -14.73 -18.16
CA VAL A 373 16.18 -13.92 -19.20
C VAL A 373 14.88 -14.58 -19.68
N PRO A 374 13.74 -13.87 -19.67
CA PRO A 374 12.43 -14.42 -19.98
C PRO A 374 12.25 -14.58 -21.50
N VAL A 375 12.94 -15.55 -22.09
CA VAL A 375 12.94 -15.77 -23.54
C VAL A 375 12.68 -17.23 -23.87
N ARG A 376 11.87 -17.47 -24.93
CA ARG A 376 11.66 -18.82 -25.44
C ARG A 376 12.99 -19.36 -25.94
N LEU A 377 13.29 -20.61 -25.58
CA LEU A 377 14.54 -21.29 -25.89
C LEU A 377 14.91 -21.15 -27.38
N SER A 378 13.94 -21.29 -28.29
CA SER A 378 14.15 -21.18 -29.74
C SER A 378 14.68 -19.83 -30.22
N SER A 379 14.33 -18.73 -29.55
CA SER A 379 14.81 -17.39 -29.91
C SER A 379 16.09 -17.00 -29.18
N LEU A 380 16.53 -17.82 -28.20
CA LEU A 380 17.79 -17.63 -27.49
C LEU A 380 18.98 -18.22 -28.26
N LEU A 381 18.75 -19.16 -29.19
CA LEU A 381 19.80 -19.82 -29.98
C LEU A 381 20.82 -18.85 -30.63
N PRO A 382 20.40 -17.74 -31.28
CA PRO A 382 21.33 -16.79 -31.88
C PRO A 382 22.26 -16.10 -30.86
N TYR A 383 21.82 -16.02 -29.61
CA TYR A 383 22.54 -15.36 -28.50
C TYR A 383 23.28 -16.34 -27.59
N LEU A 384 23.22 -17.64 -27.88
CA LEU A 384 23.90 -18.68 -27.11
C LEU A 384 25.41 -18.40 -26.94
N PRO A 385 26.17 -17.94 -27.96
CA PRO A 385 27.57 -17.57 -27.78
C PRO A 385 27.81 -16.53 -26.69
N MET A 386 26.87 -15.57 -26.51
CA MET A 386 26.95 -14.55 -25.47
C MET A 386 26.63 -15.11 -24.07
N LEU A 387 25.99 -16.28 -23.98
CA LEU A 387 25.60 -16.91 -22.72
C LEU A 387 26.58 -17.98 -22.24
N MET A 388 27.53 -18.39 -23.07
CA MET A 388 28.52 -19.42 -22.73
C MET A 388 29.43 -19.02 -21.57
N ASP A 389 29.93 -17.78 -21.55
CA ASP A 389 30.79 -17.27 -20.47
C ASP A 389 30.04 -17.16 -19.12
N PRO A 390 28.80 -16.60 -19.07
CA PRO A 390 27.93 -16.70 -17.90
C PRO A 390 27.67 -18.14 -17.45
N LEU A 391 27.47 -19.07 -18.38
CA LEU A 391 27.18 -20.47 -18.08
C LEU A 391 28.35 -21.18 -17.41
N VAL A 392 29.55 -21.05 -17.96
CA VAL A 392 30.77 -21.62 -17.36
C VAL A 392 31.02 -20.99 -16.00
N SER A 393 30.76 -19.69 -15.85
CA SER A 393 30.88 -18.99 -14.55
C SER A 393 29.86 -19.49 -13.52
N ALA A 394 28.63 -19.79 -13.93
CA ALA A 394 27.59 -20.34 -13.06
C ALA A 394 27.89 -21.77 -12.61
N LEU A 395 28.42 -22.60 -13.50
CA LEU A 395 28.81 -24.00 -13.21
C LEU A 395 29.98 -24.08 -12.24
N ASN A 396 30.91 -23.12 -12.29
CA ASN A 396 32.01 -22.97 -11.34
C ASN A 396 31.65 -22.13 -10.10
N GLY A 397 30.41 -21.65 -10.01
CA GLY A 397 29.93 -20.70 -9.01
C GLY A 397 29.23 -21.34 -7.82
N SER A 398 28.35 -20.57 -7.18
CA SER A 398 27.59 -21.02 -6.00
C SER A 398 26.58 -22.14 -6.32
N PRO A 399 26.26 -23.03 -5.37
CA PRO A 399 25.35 -24.16 -5.59
C PRO A 399 23.94 -23.76 -6.04
N THR A 400 23.50 -22.55 -5.67
CA THR A 400 22.23 -21.96 -6.13
C THR A 400 22.23 -21.63 -7.63
N LEU A 401 23.35 -21.16 -8.17
CA LEU A 401 23.51 -20.87 -9.60
C LEU A 401 23.59 -22.17 -10.41
N ILE A 402 24.27 -23.19 -9.87
CA ILE A 402 24.32 -24.52 -10.47
C ILE A 402 22.91 -25.10 -10.59
N SER A 403 22.08 -25.00 -9.56
CA SER A 403 20.68 -25.44 -9.60
C SER A 403 19.84 -24.67 -10.64
N GLN A 404 20.07 -23.36 -10.82
CA GLN A 404 19.39 -22.55 -11.85
C GLN A 404 19.78 -22.98 -13.28
N VAL A 405 21.09 -23.19 -13.54
CA VAL A 405 21.59 -23.72 -14.82
C VAL A 405 21.00 -25.10 -15.11
N SER A 406 20.89 -25.94 -14.08
CA SER A 406 20.34 -27.28 -14.19
C SER A 406 18.91 -27.31 -14.68
N VAL A 407 18.09 -26.36 -14.24
CA VAL A 407 16.66 -26.32 -14.55
C VAL A 407 16.40 -25.63 -15.88
N ASN A 408 17.13 -24.56 -16.20
CA ASN A 408 16.82 -23.73 -17.36
C ASN A 408 17.64 -24.09 -18.62
N ILE A 409 18.86 -24.64 -18.46
CA ILE A 409 19.83 -24.77 -19.57
C ILE A 409 20.35 -26.19 -19.79
N ILE A 410 20.47 -27.05 -18.78
CA ILE A 410 20.85 -28.46 -19.03
C ILE A 410 19.87 -29.20 -19.98
N PRO A 411 18.56 -28.92 -20.00
CA PRO A 411 17.66 -29.47 -21.03
C PRO A 411 17.96 -28.99 -22.47
N LEU A 412 18.80 -27.97 -22.66
CA LEU A 412 19.21 -27.45 -23.99
C LEU A 412 20.34 -28.26 -24.64
N CYS A 413 21.10 -29.04 -23.86
CA CYS A 413 22.26 -29.77 -24.36
C CYS A 413 21.94 -31.22 -24.76
N PHE A 414 20.68 -31.65 -24.62
CA PHE A 414 20.20 -33.00 -24.90
C PHE A 414 19.10 -33.02 -25.95
#